data_AF-A0A372RLU2-F1
#
_entry.id   AF-A0A372RLU2-F1
#
_cell.length_a   1.000
_cell.length_b   1.000
_cell.length_c   1.000
_cell.angle_alpha   90.00
_cell.angle_beta   90.00
_cell.angle_gamma   90.00
#
_symmetry.space_group_name_H-M   'P 1'
#
loop_
_entity.id
_entity.type
_entity.pdbx_description
1 polymer ?
#
loop_
_entity_poly.entity_id
_entity_poly.type
_entity_poly.pdbx_seq_one_letter_code
_entity_poly.pdbx_strand_id
1 'polypeptide(L)'
;MTIQHAELISKWIDRLEITDELKNSYEFKLILRGSRDGFTPEKFHEICDNKSPTITIIKVKDSDEILGGYNPTIWKSRTYTMTYTRGSEYDKKKNFRLSLLLVITAEF
;
A
#
# COMPACT_ATOMS: atom_id res chain seq x y z
N MET A 1 10.30 8.08 6.06
CA MET A 1 10.32 6.71 6.61
C MET A 1 11.71 6.45 7.14
N THR A 2 11.83 6.04 8.39
CA THR A 2 13.12 5.67 9.02
C THR A 2 13.31 4.15 8.97
N ILE A 3 14.50 3.66 9.32
CA ILE A 3 14.78 2.22 9.43
C ILE A 3 13.84 1.55 10.44
N GLN A 4 13.59 2.20 11.59
CA GLN A 4 12.67 1.69 12.61
C GLN A 4 11.22 1.56 12.10
N HIS A 5 10.75 2.50 11.28
CA HIS A 5 9.43 2.39 10.65
C HIS A 5 9.37 1.21 9.69
N ALA A 6 10.42 0.99 8.89
CA ALA A 6 10.50 -0.14 7.97
C ALA A 6 10.51 -1.49 8.72
N GLU A 7 11.22 -1.56 9.85
CA GLU A 7 11.24 -2.75 10.72
C GLU A 7 9.86 -3.04 11.32
N LEU A 8 9.20 -2.02 11.89
CA LEU A 8 7.87 -2.17 12.48
C LEU A 8 6.83 -2.64 11.45
N ILE A 9 6.85 -2.03 10.26
CA ILE A 9 5.99 -2.41 9.15
C ILE A 9 6.26 -3.87 8.72
N SER A 10 7.53 -4.28 8.67
CA SER A 10 7.92 -5.65 8.35
C SER A 10 7.33 -6.64 9.35
N LYS A 11 7.40 -6.32 10.66
CA LYS A 11 6.81 -7.13 11.72
C LYS A 11 5.28 -7.21 11.60
N TRP A 12 4.62 -6.11 11.28
CA TRP A 12 3.17 -6.08 11.06
C TRP A 12 2.72 -6.97 9.90
N ILE A 13 3.47 -6.99 8.80
CA ILE A 13 3.17 -7.84 7.63
C ILE A 13 3.25 -9.32 8.01
N ASP A 14 4.30 -9.70 8.75
CA ASP A 14 4.49 -11.08 9.21
C ASP A 14 3.60 -11.46 10.40
N ARG A 15 2.85 -10.50 10.95
CA ARG A 15 2.01 -10.64 12.16
C ARG A 15 2.84 -11.06 13.38
N LEU A 16 4.01 -10.45 13.51
CA LEU A 16 4.95 -10.64 14.61
C LEU A 16 4.74 -9.57 15.68
N GLU A 17 5.08 -9.91 16.92
CA GLU A 17 5.18 -8.95 18.00
C GLU A 17 6.41 -8.03 17.82
N ILE A 18 6.44 -6.90 18.55
CA ILE A 18 7.56 -5.95 18.47
C ILE A 18 8.87 -6.60 18.94
N THR A 19 8.79 -7.52 19.90
CA THR A 19 9.94 -8.25 20.47
C THR A 19 10.42 -9.40 19.59
N ASP A 20 9.62 -9.85 18.63
CA ASP A 20 9.98 -10.97 17.77
C ASP A 20 11.10 -10.59 16.79
N GLU A 21 11.91 -11.58 16.44
CA GLU A 21 12.94 -11.44 15.42
C GLU A 21 12.33 -11.49 14.02
N LEU A 22 12.77 -10.58 13.15
CA LEU A 22 12.40 -10.61 11.73
C LEU A 22 13.11 -11.77 11.02
N LYS A 23 12.31 -12.67 10.46
CA LYS A 23 12.82 -13.80 9.66
C LYS A 23 12.96 -13.46 8.18
N ASN A 24 12.18 -12.48 7.71
CA ASN A 24 12.15 -12.04 6.32
C ASN A 24 12.66 -10.60 6.21
N SER A 25 13.36 -10.30 5.13
CA SER A 25 13.70 -8.93 4.76
C SER A 25 12.75 -8.43 3.66
N TYR A 26 12.30 -7.18 3.80
CA TYR A 26 11.46 -6.51 2.82
C TYR A 26 12.20 -5.36 2.18
N GLU A 27 12.15 -5.29 0.86
CA GLU A 27 12.54 -4.10 0.11
C GLU A 27 11.30 -3.22 -0.11
N PHE A 28 11.29 -2.06 0.53
CA PHE A 28 10.22 -1.07 0.34
C PHE A 28 10.56 -0.14 -0.82
N LYS A 29 9.75 -0.19 -1.88
CA LYS A 29 9.91 0.70 -3.04
C LYS A 29 8.85 1.81 -3.01
N LEU A 30 9.32 3.06 -2.98
CA LEU A 30 8.47 4.22 -3.18
C LEU A 30 8.05 4.32 -4.65
N ILE A 31 6.77 4.57 -4.87
CA ILE A 31 6.20 4.75 -6.22
C ILE A 31 5.37 6.01 -6.39
N LEU A 32 4.65 6.43 -5.35
CA LEU A 32 3.79 7.59 -5.35
C LEU A 32 4.01 8.33 -4.03
N ARG A 33 4.36 9.60 -4.15
CA ARG A 33 4.46 10.55 -3.04
C ARG A 33 3.66 11.78 -3.41
N GLY A 34 2.63 12.11 -2.64
CA GLY A 34 1.74 13.24 -2.91
C GLY A 34 2.49 14.56 -3.10
N SER A 35 3.48 14.84 -2.24
CA SER A 35 4.31 16.05 -2.35
C SER A 35 5.27 16.09 -3.55
N ARG A 36 5.54 14.95 -4.22
CA ARG A 36 6.40 14.86 -5.41
C ARG A 36 5.58 14.75 -6.70
N ASP A 37 4.58 13.89 -6.68
CA ASP A 37 3.86 13.45 -7.88
C ASP A 37 2.49 14.12 -8.03
N GLY A 38 1.98 14.75 -6.96
CA GLY A 38 0.61 15.24 -6.86
C GLY A 38 -0.34 14.26 -6.18
N PHE A 39 -1.46 14.77 -5.69
CA PHE A 39 -2.46 14.01 -4.93
C PHE A 39 -3.83 14.04 -5.62
N THR A 40 -3.88 13.56 -6.86
CA THR A 40 -5.15 13.42 -7.59
C THR A 40 -5.47 11.94 -7.89
N PRO A 41 -6.76 11.56 -7.97
CA PRO A 41 -7.15 10.20 -8.34
C PRO A 41 -6.58 9.75 -9.69
N GLU A 42 -6.48 10.66 -10.66
CA GLU A 42 -5.92 10.39 -11.99
C GLU A 42 -4.46 9.98 -11.87
N LYS A 43 -3.68 10.74 -11.08
CA LYS A 43 -2.26 10.43 -10.86
C LYS A 43 -2.07 9.13 -10.09
N PHE A 44 -2.95 8.86 -9.13
CA PHE A 44 -2.97 7.58 -8.42
C PHE A 44 -3.17 6.42 -9.40
N HIS A 45 -4.21 6.48 -10.25
CA HIS A 45 -4.50 5.41 -11.20
C HIS A 45 -3.44 5.28 -12.31
N GLU A 46 -2.84 6.39 -12.76
CA GLU A 46 -1.70 6.38 -13.68
C GLU A 46 -0.51 5.55 -13.15
N ILE A 47 -0.22 5.66 -11.84
CA ILE A 47 0.97 5.04 -11.22
C ILE A 47 0.66 3.69 -10.56
N CYS A 48 -0.47 3.59 -9.86
CA CYS A 48 -0.78 2.51 -8.94
C CYS A 48 -1.64 1.39 -9.54
N ASP A 49 -2.29 1.61 -10.69
CA ASP A 49 -3.03 0.54 -11.34
C ASP A 49 -2.12 -0.65 -11.69
N ASN A 50 -2.68 -1.84 -11.56
CA ASN A 50 -2.01 -3.13 -11.72
C ASN A 50 -0.88 -3.39 -10.70
N LYS A 51 -0.77 -2.59 -9.63
CA LYS A 51 0.20 -2.84 -8.56
C LYS A 51 -0.44 -3.60 -7.40
N SER A 52 0.32 -4.57 -6.87
CA SER A 52 0.05 -5.30 -5.64
C SER A 52 1.29 -6.08 -5.20
N PRO A 53 1.41 -6.41 -3.91
CA PRO A 53 0.70 -5.81 -2.78
C PRO A 53 1.15 -4.36 -2.50
N THR A 54 0.37 -3.59 -1.74
CA THR A 54 0.70 -2.17 -1.46
C THR A 54 0.53 -1.80 0.02
N ILE A 55 1.35 -0.89 0.53
CA ILE A 55 1.17 -0.21 1.83
C ILE A 55 0.96 1.28 1.60
N THR A 56 -0.09 1.80 2.22
CA THR A 56 -0.32 3.25 2.26
C THR A 56 0.11 3.80 3.61
N ILE A 57 0.80 4.95 3.60
CA ILE A 57 1.21 5.70 4.78
C ILE A 57 0.84 7.17 4.61
N ILE A 58 0.09 7.69 5.58
CA ILE A 58 -0.41 9.06 5.63
C ILE A 58 0.11 9.69 6.93
N LYS A 59 0.78 10.84 6.83
CA LYS A 59 1.15 11.67 7.98
C LYS A 59 0.08 12.74 8.12
N VAL A 60 -0.52 12.85 9.28
CA VAL A 60 -1.52 13.86 9.56
C VAL A 60 -0.81 15.19 9.79
N LYS A 61 -1.27 16.25 9.12
CA LYS A 61 -0.71 17.60 9.24
C LYS A 61 -0.73 18.07 10.70
N ASP A 62 0.28 18.83 11.09
CA ASP A 62 0.40 19.45 12.41
C ASP A 62 0.33 18.44 13.57
N SER A 63 0.68 17.18 13.30
CA SER A 63 0.77 16.11 14.28
C SER A 63 1.88 15.11 13.95
N ASP A 64 2.18 14.27 14.93
CA ASP A 64 3.06 13.11 14.76
C ASP A 64 2.29 11.83 14.42
N GLU A 65 0.99 11.92 14.16
CA GLU A 65 0.16 10.77 13.82
C GLU A 65 0.47 10.25 12.41
N ILE A 66 0.63 8.93 12.31
CA ILE A 66 0.83 8.20 11.07
C ILE A 66 -0.28 7.17 10.94
N LEU A 67 -1.05 7.28 9.86
CA LEU A 67 -2.11 6.36 9.48
C LEU A 67 -1.69 5.53 8.27
N GLY A 68 -2.36 4.42 8.03
CA GLY A 68 -2.03 3.59 6.89
C GLY A 68 -2.86 2.32 6.76
N GLY A 69 -2.48 1.51 5.78
CA GLY A 69 -3.13 0.23 5.53
C GLY A 69 -2.37 -0.61 4.51
N TYR A 70 -2.53 -1.93 4.63
CA TYR A 70 -2.02 -2.92 3.70
C TYR A 70 -3.13 -3.37 2.75
N ASN A 71 -2.89 -3.26 1.45
CA ASN A 71 -3.76 -3.82 0.42
C ASN A 71 -3.05 -4.98 -0.29
N PRO A 72 -3.48 -6.25 -0.08
CA PRO A 72 -2.92 -7.40 -0.79
C PRO A 72 -3.37 -7.51 -2.25
N THR A 73 -4.38 -6.75 -2.66
CA THR A 73 -5.04 -6.92 -3.96
C THR A 73 -4.56 -5.90 -4.98
N ILE A 74 -4.78 -6.22 -6.26
CA ILE A 74 -4.40 -5.36 -7.38
C ILE A 74 -5.30 -4.12 -7.43
N TRP A 75 -4.71 -2.93 -7.44
CA TRP A 75 -5.43 -1.71 -7.77
C TRP A 75 -5.87 -1.70 -9.24
N LYS A 76 -7.12 -1.34 -9.48
CA LYS A 76 -7.66 -1.18 -10.84
C LYS A 76 -8.60 0.02 -10.87
N SER A 77 -8.40 0.93 -11.80
CA SER A 77 -9.45 1.84 -12.24
C SER A 77 -10.60 1.02 -12.84
N ARG A 78 -11.84 1.45 -12.56
CA ARG A 78 -12.99 0.93 -13.31
C ARG A 78 -12.97 1.63 -14.65
N THR A 79 -12.58 0.94 -15.71
CA THR A 79 -13.02 1.33 -17.04
C THR A 79 -14.53 1.25 -17.05
N TYR A 80 -15.21 2.39 -17.19
CA TYR A 80 -16.62 2.40 -17.60
C TYR A 80 -16.71 1.96 -19.06
N THR A 81 -16.39 0.71 -19.35
CA THR A 81 -17.05 0.02 -20.45
C THR A 81 -18.44 -0.30 -19.92
N MET A 82 -19.48 0.33 -20.49
CA MET A 82 -20.85 -0.08 -20.22
C MET A 82 -21.04 -1.53 -20.68
N THR A 83 -20.73 -2.47 -19.82
CA THR A 83 -21.04 -3.88 -19.98
C THR A 83 -21.62 -4.34 -18.66
N TYR A 84 -22.94 -4.54 -18.65
CA TYR A 84 -23.64 -5.19 -17.55
C TYR A 84 -23.03 -6.58 -17.34
N THR A 85 -22.23 -6.76 -16.29
CA THR A 85 -21.79 -8.09 -15.91
C THR A 85 -21.94 -8.28 -14.41
N ARG A 86 -22.79 -9.26 -14.08
CA ARG A 86 -23.18 -9.75 -12.77
C ARG A 86 -21.96 -10.27 -12.01
N GLY A 87 -21.97 -10.07 -10.70
CA GLY A 87 -20.84 -10.13 -9.77
C GLY A 87 -19.83 -11.27 -9.95
N SER A 88 -18.58 -10.95 -9.63
CA SER A 88 -17.51 -11.93 -9.45
C SER A 88 -17.19 -12.12 -7.97
N GLU A 89 -17.13 -13.39 -7.61
CA GLU A 89 -16.93 -14.04 -6.32
C GLU A 89 -15.54 -13.81 -5.71
N TYR A 90 -15.46 -13.77 -4.37
CA TYR A 90 -14.21 -13.63 -3.61
C TYR A 90 -13.52 -14.99 -3.44
N ASP A 91 -12.36 -15.17 -4.09
CA ASP A 91 -11.53 -16.38 -3.96
C ASP A 91 -10.64 -16.32 -2.69
N LYS A 92 -10.71 -17.36 -1.85
CA LYS A 92 -9.95 -17.51 -0.61
C LYS A 92 -8.77 -18.47 -0.83
N LYS A 93 -7.57 -17.93 -0.54
CA LYS A 93 -6.22 -18.55 -0.45
C LYS A 93 -5.38 -18.49 -1.73
N LYS A 94 -4.32 -17.65 -1.69
CA LYS A 94 -3.02 -17.94 -2.33
C LYS A 94 -1.88 -17.44 -1.44
N ASN A 95 -0.78 -18.20 -1.42
CA ASN A 95 0.50 -17.80 -0.83
C ASN A 95 1.13 -16.72 -1.72
N PHE A 96 1.61 -15.63 -1.13
CA PHE A 96 2.13 -14.48 -1.87
C PHE A 96 3.61 -14.23 -1.59
N ARG A 97 4.40 -14.07 -2.66
CA ARG A 97 5.68 -13.35 -2.62
C ARG A 97 5.34 -11.86 -2.67
N LEU A 98 5.75 -11.12 -1.64
CA LEU A 98 5.32 -9.73 -1.42
C LEU A 98 6.33 -8.75 -2.00
N SER A 99 5.87 -7.83 -2.84
CA SER A 99 6.62 -6.64 -3.27
C SER A 99 5.77 -5.43 -2.89
N LEU A 100 6.16 -4.68 -1.86
CA LEU A 100 5.24 -3.78 -1.17
C LEU A 100 5.51 -2.31 -1.45
N LEU A 101 4.47 -1.68 -1.99
CA LEU A 101 4.43 -0.37 -2.61
C LEU A 101 4.08 0.74 -1.60
N LEU A 102 4.95 1.71 -1.36
CA LEU A 102 4.74 2.79 -0.37
C LEU A 102 3.98 3.97 -1.02
N VAL A 103 2.77 4.29 -0.56
CA VAL A 103 2.04 5.55 -0.86
C VAL A 103 2.32 6.55 0.25
N ILE A 104 3.01 7.66 -0.05
CA ILE A 104 3.41 8.71 0.91
C ILE A 104 2.50 9.94 0.75
N THR A 105 1.75 10.23 1.81
CA THR A 105 1.30 11.53 2.36
C THR A 105 0.91 12.68 1.41
N ALA A 106 -0.33 13.16 1.57
CA ALA A 106 -0.70 14.55 1.31
C ALA A 106 -0.27 15.40 2.51
N GLU A 107 0.56 16.42 2.28
CA GLU A 107 0.58 17.58 3.17
C GLU A 107 -0.64 18.41 2.75
N PHE A 108 -1.60 18.60 3.65
CA PHE A 108 -2.50 19.76 3.57
C PHE A 108 -1.94 20.87 4.43
#